data_AF-A0A843SY57-F1
#
_entry.id   AF-A0A843SY57-F1
#
_cell.length_a   1.000
_cell.length_b   1.000
_cell.length_c   1.000
_cell.angle_alpha   90.00
_cell.angle_beta   90.00
_cell.angle_gamma   90.00
#
_symmetry.space_group_name_H-M   'P 1'
#
loop_
_entity.id
_entity.type
_entity.pdbx_description
1 polymer ?
#
loop_
_entity_poly.entity_id
_entity_poly.type
_entity_poly.pdbx_seq_one_letter_code
_entity_poly.pdbx_strand_id
1 'polypeptide(L)'
;MTTPAVRDASWTPTIEQDVQGSRGERGILLRAPASEALAWDLETEIVSTRCRWIEERQAWWIASSYFETVVSIVLRSFGSVLVIGLEEDRLLSRDGRVALQGRFL
;
A
#
# COMPACT_ATOMS: atom_id res chain seq x y z
N MET A 1 -20.24 2.19 23.67
CA MET A 1 -19.38 3.15 22.93
C MET A 1 -17.94 2.77 23.25
N THR A 2 -17.31 2.00 22.37
CA THR A 2 -15.97 1.48 22.58
C THR A 2 -15.05 2.24 21.65
N THR A 3 -14.18 3.07 22.23
CA THR A 3 -13.09 3.77 21.52
C THR A 3 -12.28 2.74 20.75
N PRO A 4 -12.10 2.86 19.42
CA PRO A 4 -11.21 1.95 18.72
C PRO A 4 -9.78 2.20 19.20
N ALA A 5 -9.14 1.12 19.63
CA ALA A 5 -7.77 1.10 20.09
C ALA A 5 -6.86 1.84 19.09
N VAL A 6 -6.11 2.82 19.60
CA VAL A 6 -4.92 3.36 18.92
C VAL A 6 -3.97 2.17 18.77
N ARG A 7 -3.99 1.52 17.60
CA ARG A 7 -3.12 0.40 17.28
C ARG A 7 -1.86 0.94 16.61
N ASP A 8 -0.77 0.83 17.36
CA ASP A 8 0.63 0.74 16.96
C ASP A 8 1.14 1.66 15.83
N ALA A 9 1.91 2.67 16.25
CA ALA A 9 2.78 3.48 15.40
C ALA A 9 3.97 2.68 14.78
N SER A 10 3.93 1.34 14.76
CA SER A 10 5.01 0.46 14.28
C SER A 10 4.64 -0.40 13.07
N TRP A 11 3.43 -0.27 12.51
CA TRP A 11 3.08 -1.06 11.32
C TRP A 11 3.57 -0.37 10.04
N THR A 12 4.61 -0.95 9.43
CA THR A 12 5.07 -0.57 8.08
C THR A 12 4.05 -1.05 7.03
N PRO A 13 3.44 -0.16 6.24
CA PRO A 13 2.57 -0.55 5.14
C PRO A 13 3.28 -1.47 4.15
N THR A 14 2.53 -2.36 3.51
CA THR A 14 3.04 -3.26 2.48
C THR A 14 2.36 -3.01 1.14
N ILE A 15 3.12 -3.12 0.06
CA ILE A 15 2.63 -3.11 -1.32
C ILE A 15 3.01 -4.44 -1.97
N GLU A 16 2.05 -5.33 -2.16
CA GLU A 16 2.23 -6.56 -2.94
C GLU A 16 2.05 -6.25 -4.42
N GLN A 17 3.06 -6.55 -5.24
CA GLN A 17 3.00 -6.34 -6.68
C GLN A 17 2.38 -7.54 -7.40
N ASP A 18 1.94 -7.31 -8.64
CA ASP A 18 1.40 -8.34 -9.55
C ASP A 18 0.13 -9.05 -9.07
N VAL A 19 -0.75 -8.32 -8.39
CA VAL A 19 -2.04 -8.85 -7.94
C VAL A 19 -3.11 -8.61 -8.99
N GLN A 20 -3.79 -9.68 -9.43
CA GLN A 20 -4.88 -9.55 -10.39
C GLN A 20 -6.11 -8.86 -9.80
N GLY A 21 -6.65 -7.89 -10.57
CA GLY A 21 -7.94 -7.28 -10.34
C GLY A 21 -9.11 -8.16 -10.81
N SER A 22 -10.33 -7.70 -10.58
CA SER A 22 -11.54 -8.48 -10.92
C SER A 22 -11.79 -8.64 -12.42
N ARG A 23 -11.10 -7.86 -13.27
CA ARG A 23 -11.22 -7.94 -14.73
C ARG A 23 -9.95 -8.53 -15.37
N GLY A 24 -9.09 -9.18 -14.57
CA GLY A 24 -7.83 -9.77 -15.02
C GLY A 24 -6.69 -8.77 -15.23
N GLU A 25 -6.87 -7.52 -14.86
CA GLU A 25 -5.87 -6.48 -14.97
C GLU A 25 -4.79 -6.60 -13.88
N ARG A 26 -3.55 -6.24 -14.19
CA ARG A 26 -2.44 -6.27 -13.21
C ARG A 26 -2.54 -5.07 -12.27
N GLY A 27 -2.51 -5.35 -10.98
CA GLY A 27 -2.57 -4.36 -9.91
C GLY A 27 -1.54 -4.59 -8.82
N ILE A 28 -1.70 -3.83 -7.76
CA ILE A 28 -0.99 -3.95 -6.49
C ILE A 28 -2.01 -4.06 -5.36
N LEU A 29 -1.63 -4.69 -4.27
CA LEU A 29 -2.37 -4.63 -3.00
C LEU A 29 -1.59 -3.80 -1.99
N LEU A 30 -2.18 -2.69 -1.58
CA LEU A 30 -1.70 -1.88 -0.46
C LEU A 30 -2.38 -2.34 0.84
N ARG A 31 -1.61 -2.82 1.80
CA ARG A 31 -2.04 -3.04 3.18
C ARG A 31 -1.43 -1.96 4.05
N ALA A 32 -2.28 -1.19 4.72
CA ALA A 32 -1.86 -0.11 5.60
C ALA A 32 -2.87 0.01 6.74
N PRO A 33 -2.50 0.64 7.88
CA PRO A 33 -3.46 1.00 8.91
C PRO A 33 -4.65 1.75 8.30
N ALA A 34 -5.87 1.39 8.71
CA ALA A 34 -7.06 2.10 8.31
C ALA A 34 -6.95 3.57 8.76
N SER A 35 -6.83 4.47 7.79
CA SER A 35 -6.66 5.91 8.00
C SER A 35 -7.52 6.65 7.00
N GLU A 36 -8.38 7.55 7.50
CA GLU A 36 -9.21 8.40 6.65
C GLU A 36 -8.35 9.28 5.72
N ALA A 37 -7.20 9.77 6.21
CA ALA A 37 -6.29 10.58 5.40
C ALA A 37 -5.70 9.78 4.23
N LEU A 38 -5.29 8.52 4.47
CA LEU A 38 -4.78 7.66 3.41
C LEU A 38 -5.87 7.33 2.38
N ALA A 39 -7.08 7.00 2.84
CA ALA A 39 -8.20 6.72 1.96
C ALA A 39 -8.53 7.94 1.08
N TRP A 40 -8.58 9.13 1.68
CA TRP A 40 -8.83 10.39 0.97
C TRP A 40 -7.77 10.69 -0.10
N ASP A 41 -6.48 10.56 0.24
CA ASP A 41 -5.39 10.79 -0.70
C ASP A 41 -5.45 9.80 -1.88
N LEU A 42 -5.72 8.52 -1.60
CA LEU A 42 -5.87 7.50 -2.64
C LEU A 42 -7.04 7.80 -3.58
N GLU A 43 -8.20 8.18 -3.03
CA GLU A 43 -9.40 8.49 -3.83
C GLU A 43 -9.25 9.79 -4.63
N THR A 44 -8.47 10.74 -4.13
CA THR A 44 -8.24 12.03 -4.79
C THR A 44 -7.22 11.92 -5.93
N GLU A 45 -6.13 11.17 -5.70
CA GLU A 45 -5.00 11.09 -6.64
C GLU A 45 -5.14 9.93 -7.64
N ILE A 46 -6.02 8.95 -7.36
CA ILE A 46 -6.24 7.77 -8.19
C ILE A 46 -7.70 7.67 -8.57
N VAL A 47 -7.98 7.54 -9.87
CA VAL A 47 -9.34 7.37 -10.38
C VAL A 47 -10.02 6.21 -9.65
N SER A 48 -11.22 6.43 -9.14
CA SER A 48 -11.99 5.45 -8.34
C SER A 48 -12.24 4.10 -9.03
N THR A 49 -12.18 4.04 -10.37
CA THR A 49 -12.26 2.75 -11.11
C THR A 49 -10.95 1.97 -11.12
N ARG A 50 -9.86 2.57 -10.65
CA ARG A 50 -8.49 2.04 -10.60
C ARG A 50 -7.99 1.87 -9.16
N CYS A 51 -8.83 2.16 -8.17
CA CYS A 51 -8.55 2.03 -6.74
C CYS A 51 -9.82 1.54 -6.04
N ARG A 52 -9.74 0.46 -5.25
CA ARG A 52 -10.88 -0.05 -4.49
C ARG A 52 -10.44 -0.75 -3.22
N TRP A 53 -11.25 -0.66 -2.18
CA TRP A 53 -11.08 -1.47 -0.98
C TRP A 53 -11.55 -2.91 -1.22
N ILE A 54 -10.77 -3.88 -0.74
CA ILE A 54 -11.13 -5.31 -0.70
C ILE A 54 -11.27 -5.71 0.77
N GLU A 55 -12.51 -5.86 1.22
CA GLU A 55 -12.83 -6.13 2.63
C GLU A 55 -12.23 -7.46 3.12
N GLU A 56 -12.29 -8.51 2.31
CA GLU A 56 -11.79 -9.84 2.72
C GLU A 56 -10.28 -9.86 2.91
N ARG A 57 -9.57 -8.95 2.24
CA ARG A 57 -8.12 -8.80 2.35
C ARG A 57 -7.70 -7.66 3.27
N GLN A 58 -8.63 -6.80 3.69
CA GLN A 58 -8.36 -5.56 4.41
C GLN A 58 -7.26 -4.74 3.71
N ALA A 59 -7.42 -4.54 2.40
CA ALA A 59 -6.40 -3.96 1.53
C ALA A 59 -7.01 -3.15 0.39
N TRP A 60 -6.27 -2.16 -0.09
CA TRP A 60 -6.62 -1.44 -1.32
C TRP A 60 -6.03 -2.16 -2.52
N TRP A 61 -6.87 -2.56 -3.47
CA TRP A 61 -6.42 -2.96 -4.80
C TRP A 61 -6.33 -1.74 -5.69
N ILE A 62 -5.18 -1.58 -6.34
CA ILE A 62 -4.87 -0.41 -7.16
C ILE A 62 -4.24 -0.86 -8.47
N ALA A 63 -4.59 -0.25 -9.60
CA ALA A 63 -3.99 -0.59 -10.88
C ALA A 63 -2.48 -0.32 -10.87
N SER A 64 -1.70 -1.24 -11.45
CA SER A 64 -0.23 -1.23 -11.40
C SER A 64 0.41 0.03 -12.00
N SER A 65 -0.27 0.71 -12.92
CA SER A 65 0.17 2.00 -13.50
C SER A 65 0.29 3.14 -12.49
N TYR A 66 -0.29 3.00 -11.29
CA TYR A 66 -0.24 4.00 -10.21
C TYR A 66 0.78 3.66 -9.11
N PHE A 67 1.67 2.68 -9.33
CA PHE A 67 2.62 2.25 -8.31
C PHE A 67 3.43 3.40 -7.69
N GLU A 68 4.04 4.24 -8.52
CA GLU A 68 4.82 5.43 -8.10
C GLU A 68 3.95 6.39 -7.25
N THR A 69 2.72 6.65 -7.70
CA THR A 69 1.76 7.51 -6.98
C THR A 69 1.42 6.93 -5.60
N VAL A 70 1.17 5.63 -5.52
CA VAL A 70 0.86 4.95 -4.24
C VAL A 70 2.04 5.00 -3.29
N VAL A 71 3.26 4.70 -3.77
CA VAL A 71 4.47 4.81 -2.95
C VAL A 71 4.62 6.23 -2.40
N SER A 72 4.43 7.25 -3.25
CA SER A 72 4.48 8.65 -2.85
C SER A 72 3.45 8.99 -1.76
N ILE A 73 2.18 8.61 -1.95
CA ILE A 73 1.10 8.83 -0.99
C ILE A 73 1.41 8.15 0.35
N VAL A 74 1.80 6.88 0.31
CA VAL A 74 2.12 6.11 1.52
C VAL A 74 3.30 6.76 2.25
N LEU A 75 4.36 7.14 1.54
CA LEU A 75 5.52 7.79 2.15
C LEU A 75 5.24 9.21 2.67
N ARG A 76 4.15 9.88 2.30
CA ARG A 76 3.73 11.15 2.96
C ARG A 76 3.23 10.92 4.39
N SER A 77 2.59 9.78 4.63
CA SER A 77 1.96 9.43 5.92
C SER A 77 2.81 8.49 6.77
N PHE A 78 3.62 7.64 6.13
CA PHE A 78 4.47 6.65 6.79
C PHE A 78 5.95 6.93 6.53
N GLY A 79 6.82 6.54 7.47
CA GLY A 79 8.27 6.72 7.31
C GLY A 79 8.89 5.79 6.27
N SER A 80 8.23 4.66 5.99
CA SER A 80 8.68 3.65 5.04
C SER A 80 7.51 2.80 4.54
N VAL A 81 7.72 2.06 3.45
CA VAL A 81 6.80 1.07 2.88
C VAL A 81 7.60 -0.14 2.40
N LEU A 82 7.10 -1.35 2.71
CA LEU A 82 7.69 -2.60 2.21
C LEU A 82 7.00 -3.00 0.91
N VAL A 83 7.75 -3.02 -0.19
CA VAL A 83 7.29 -3.49 -1.49
C VAL A 83 7.65 -4.95 -1.64
N ILE A 84 6.64 -5.81 -1.75
CA ILE A 84 6.78 -7.25 -1.94
C ILE A 84 6.74 -7.52 -3.45
N GLY A 85 7.89 -7.90 -4.01
CA GLY A 85 8.08 -8.11 -5.44
C GLY A 85 8.06 -9.59 -5.84
N LEU A 86 8.14 -9.85 -7.14
CA LEU A 86 8.25 -11.22 -7.66
C LEU A 86 9.65 -11.83 -7.41
N GLU A 87 10.68 -11.00 -7.57
CA GLU A 87 12.10 -11.37 -7.48
C GLU A 87 12.71 -11.01 -6.12
N GLU A 88 12.40 -9.81 -5.60
CA GLU A 88 12.95 -9.30 -4.34
C GLU A 88 11.97 -8.39 -3.59
N ASP A 89 12.13 -8.32 -2.27
CA ASP A 89 11.40 -7.40 -1.40
C ASP A 89 12.26 -6.15 -1.15
N ARG A 90 11.61 -4.98 -1.14
CA ARG A 90 12.30 -3.68 -1.06
C ARG A 90 11.65 -2.81 -0.02
N LEU A 91 12.43 -2.35 0.96
CA LEU A 91 11.99 -1.33 1.90
C LEU A 91 12.32 0.04 1.34
N LEU A 92 11.29 0.79 0.96
CA LEU A 92 11.42 2.18 0.51
C LEU A 92 11.18 3.11 1.69
N SER A 93 12.08 4.06 1.93
CA SER A 93 11.98 5.01 3.03
C SER A 93 11.73 6.43 2.51
N ARG A 94 11.02 7.24 3.31
CA ARG A 94 10.69 8.64 2.97
C ARG A 94 11.91 9.51 2.72
N ASP A 95 13.02 9.22 3.40
CA ASP A 95 14.30 9.92 3.26
C ASP A 95 15.06 9.55 1.96
N GLY A 96 14.43 8.78 1.07
CA GLY A 96 15.02 8.34 -0.20
C GLY A 96 15.97 7.15 -0.04
N ARG A 97 16.09 6.57 1.16
CA ARG A 97 16.87 5.35 1.36
C ARG A 97 16.09 4.15 0.87
N VAL A 98 16.74 3.35 0.04
CA VAL A 98 16.25 2.05 -0.41
C VAL A 98 17.10 0.98 0.28
N ALA A 99 16.46 0.12 1.05
CA ALA A 99 17.09 -1.08 1.58
C ALA A 99 16.50 -2.31 0.88
N LEU A 100 17.36 -3.08 0.22
CA LEU A 100 16.98 -4.39 -0.30
C LEU A 100 16.89 -5.36 0.87
N GLN A 101 15.76 -6.04 0.98
CA GLN A 101 15.56 -7.06 1.99
C GLN A 101 15.40 -8.39 1.26
N GLY A 102 16.34 -9.31 1.48
CA GLY A 102 16.23 -10.67 0.93
C GLY A 102 14.88 -11.27 1.32
N ARG A 103 14.29 -12.04 0.40
CA ARG A 103 12.93 -12.58 0.52
C ARG A 103 12.75 -13.32 1.86
N PHE A 104 11.83 -12.87 2.70
CA PHE A 104 11.41 -13.66 3.86
C PHE A 104 10.43 -14.71 3.38
N LEU A 105 10.93 -15.93 3.16
CA LEU A 105 10.11 -17.13 2.95
C LEU A 105 9.44 -17.56 4.25
#